data_AF-A0A1S9MHC6-F1
#
_entry.id   AF-A0A1S9MHC6-F1
#
_cell.length_a   1.000
_cell.length_b   1.000
_cell.length_c   1.000
_cell.angle_alpha   90.00
_cell.angle_beta   90.00
_cell.angle_gamma   90.00
#
_symmetry.space_group_name_H-M   'P 1'
#
loop_
_entity.id
_entity.type
_entity.pdbx_description
1 polymer ?
#
loop_
_entity_poly.entity_id
_entity_poly.type
_entity_poly.pdbx_seq_one_letter_code
_entity_poly.pdbx_strand_id
1 'polypeptide(L)'
;MFWWRKEVRPGISVAFSDDDAGNLALHVADNPDDVMARRARLEAAAGLGERRFQFMNQVHGKAVEFISAHGDGPTADAMVSRGQPLAVMVADCVPIVLLGEVRNEADPVLAVVHAGRPGVAADIVSATVVDMRDRGAATISAWVGPSICGECYEVPEELRSEVAAAVPETWSTTSWGTPALDLPAGVRAQLKALGVTVEYSGECTLETAKLYSYRRSQQTGRFAGLVWTHE
;
A
#
# COMPACT_ATOMS: atom_id res chain seq x y z
N MET A 1 4.61 -12.47 11.09
CA MET A 1 5.38 -11.99 9.90
C MET A 1 4.45 -11.50 8.81
N PHE A 2 3.37 -12.23 8.52
CA PHE A 2 2.30 -11.75 7.65
C PHE A 2 1.04 -11.61 8.48
N TRP A 3 0.50 -10.39 8.55
CA TRP A 3 -0.85 -10.14 9.06
C TRP A 3 -1.89 -10.88 8.22
N TRP A 4 -1.74 -10.78 6.90
CA TRP A 4 -2.58 -11.43 5.91
C TRP A 4 -1.74 -11.81 4.69
N ARG A 5 -1.94 -13.01 4.14
CA ARG A 5 -1.29 -13.48 2.92
C ARG A 5 -2.22 -14.40 2.16
N LYS A 6 -2.23 -14.29 0.83
CA LYS A 6 -2.94 -15.21 -0.05
C LYS A 6 -2.22 -15.34 -1.39
N GLU A 7 -2.17 -16.56 -1.91
CA GLU A 7 -1.95 -16.78 -3.35
C GLU A 7 -3.24 -16.43 -4.08
N VAL A 8 -3.25 -15.28 -4.75
CA VAL A 8 -4.47 -14.67 -5.33
C VAL A 8 -4.76 -15.18 -6.73
N ARG A 9 -3.73 -15.67 -7.41
CA ARG A 9 -3.73 -16.40 -8.69
C ARG A 9 -2.57 -17.40 -8.66
N PRO A 10 -2.60 -18.49 -9.46
CA PRO A 10 -1.47 -19.41 -9.56
C PRO A 10 -0.16 -18.67 -9.80
N GLY A 11 0.81 -18.85 -8.91
CA GLY A 11 2.12 -18.21 -9.01
C GLY A 11 2.11 -16.70 -8.69
N ILE A 12 1.06 -16.15 -8.09
CA ILE A 12 1.00 -14.73 -7.68
C ILE A 12 0.46 -14.60 -6.26
N SER A 13 1.27 -14.03 -5.38
CA SER A 13 0.94 -13.81 -3.98
C SER A 13 0.81 -12.33 -3.64
N VAL A 14 -0.15 -12.02 -2.77
CA VAL A 14 -0.32 -10.72 -2.11
C VAL A 14 -0.24 -10.92 -0.61
N ALA A 15 0.42 -10.00 0.09
CA ALA A 15 0.48 -10.02 1.54
C ALA A 15 0.54 -8.62 2.16
N PHE A 16 0.14 -8.54 3.42
CA PHE A 16 0.42 -7.42 4.31
C PHE A 16 1.20 -7.96 5.51
N SER A 17 2.34 -7.36 5.84
CA SER A 17 3.15 -7.76 6.99
C SER A 17 2.56 -7.22 8.30
N ASP A 18 3.01 -7.79 9.41
CA ASP A 18 2.72 -7.35 10.78
C ASP A 18 4.01 -6.89 11.49
N ASP A 19 3.91 -6.55 12.78
CA ASP A 19 5.04 -6.17 13.63
C ASP A 19 6.03 -7.31 13.93
N ASP A 20 5.61 -8.58 13.83
CA ASP A 20 6.51 -9.74 13.93
C ASP A 20 7.57 -9.76 12.80
N ALA A 21 7.29 -9.14 11.64
CA ALA A 21 8.31 -8.93 10.61
C ALA A 21 9.38 -7.90 11.03
N GLY A 22 9.09 -7.11 12.05
CA GLY A 22 9.86 -5.97 12.50
C GLY A 22 9.74 -4.76 11.56
N ASN A 23 10.45 -3.69 11.89
CA ASN A 23 10.49 -2.50 11.06
C ASN A 23 11.22 -2.77 9.73
N LEU A 24 10.54 -2.47 8.62
CA LEU A 24 11.07 -2.62 7.27
C LEU A 24 11.58 -1.30 6.66
N ALA A 25 11.43 -0.17 7.35
CA ALA A 25 11.81 1.16 6.85
C ALA A 25 13.16 1.64 7.36
N LEU A 26 13.96 2.20 6.45
CA LEU A 26 15.27 2.80 6.75
C LEU A 26 15.18 4.24 7.27
N HIS A 27 14.01 4.89 7.16
CA HIS A 27 13.84 6.32 7.44
C HIS A 27 13.21 6.63 8.81
N VAL A 28 13.11 5.63 9.70
CA VAL A 28 12.44 5.77 11.03
C VAL A 28 13.40 5.56 12.22
N ALA A 29 14.68 5.91 12.04
CA ALA A 29 15.72 5.87 13.08
C ALA A 29 15.97 4.49 13.71
N ASP A 30 15.94 3.44 12.89
CA ASP A 30 16.33 2.07 13.24
C ASP A 30 17.72 1.75 12.67
N ASN A 31 18.37 0.70 13.16
CA ASN A 31 19.65 0.25 12.63
C ASN A 31 19.48 -0.26 11.18
N PRO A 32 20.18 0.33 10.19
CA PRO A 32 20.05 -0.09 8.79
C PRO A 32 20.35 -1.57 8.54
N ASP A 33 21.35 -2.14 9.22
CA ASP A 33 21.73 -3.54 9.06
C ASP A 33 20.63 -4.49 9.57
N ASP A 34 19.99 -4.13 10.70
CA ASP A 34 18.85 -4.89 11.24
C ASP A 34 17.63 -4.81 10.32
N VAL A 35 17.36 -3.64 9.73
CA VAL A 35 16.28 -3.47 8.75
C VAL A 35 16.54 -4.33 7.51
N MET A 36 17.78 -4.34 6.99
CA MET A 36 18.14 -5.17 5.85
C MET A 36 18.04 -6.67 6.19
N ALA A 37 18.43 -7.08 7.40
CA ALA A 37 18.26 -8.45 7.86
C ALA A 37 16.78 -8.86 8.02
N ARG A 38 15.89 -7.94 8.41
CA ARG A 38 14.43 -8.17 8.43
C ARG A 38 13.86 -8.32 7.03
N ARG A 39 14.26 -7.46 6.08
CA ARG A 39 13.88 -7.56 4.67
C ARG A 39 14.30 -8.90 4.07
N ALA A 40 15.55 -9.34 4.29
CA ALA A 40 16.02 -10.63 3.82
C ALA A 40 15.22 -11.81 4.40
N ARG A 41 14.85 -11.76 5.70
CA ARG A 41 13.98 -12.77 6.32
C ARG A 41 12.57 -12.79 5.73
N LEU A 42 12.03 -11.61 5.45
CA LEU A 42 10.73 -11.47 4.78
C LEU A 42 10.76 -12.06 3.36
N GLU A 43 11.82 -11.79 2.59
CA GLU A 43 12.02 -12.33 1.24
C GLU A 43 12.15 -13.86 1.25
N ALA A 44 12.89 -14.41 2.21
CA ALA A 44 12.99 -15.85 2.42
C ALA A 44 11.62 -16.48 2.76
N ALA A 45 10.83 -15.86 3.65
CA ALA A 45 9.49 -16.34 4.00
C ALA A 45 8.47 -16.18 2.86
N ALA A 46 8.68 -15.22 1.95
CA ALA A 46 7.90 -15.05 0.73
C ALA A 46 8.25 -16.08 -0.35
N GLY A 47 9.39 -16.76 -0.23
CA GLY A 47 9.87 -17.74 -1.22
C GLY A 47 10.41 -17.08 -2.49
N LEU A 48 11.02 -15.90 -2.38
CA LEU A 48 11.51 -15.15 -3.55
C LEU A 48 12.78 -15.72 -4.20
N GLY A 49 13.47 -16.66 -3.53
CA GLY A 49 14.76 -17.17 -3.98
C GLY A 49 15.81 -16.05 -3.99
N GLU A 50 16.39 -15.80 -5.16
CA GLU A 50 17.39 -14.72 -5.34
C GLU A 50 16.75 -13.35 -5.63
N ARG A 51 15.43 -13.30 -5.87
CA ARG A 51 14.71 -12.05 -6.12
C ARG A 51 14.48 -11.28 -4.82
N ARG A 52 14.24 -9.98 -4.96
CA ARG A 52 14.07 -9.04 -3.85
C ARG A 52 12.87 -8.15 -4.07
N PHE A 53 12.25 -7.70 -2.99
CA PHE A 53 11.20 -6.69 -3.10
C PHE A 53 11.83 -5.34 -3.48
N GLN A 54 11.31 -4.69 -4.52
CA GLN A 54 11.58 -3.29 -4.76
C GLN A 54 10.84 -2.45 -3.73
N PHE A 55 11.58 -1.59 -3.02
CA PHE A 55 11.04 -0.55 -2.15
C PHE A 55 11.19 0.82 -2.84
N MET A 56 10.43 1.81 -2.39
CA MET A 56 10.48 3.20 -2.89
C MET A 56 10.75 4.20 -1.76
N ASN A 57 11.19 5.40 -2.14
CA ASN A 57 11.25 6.57 -1.27
C ASN A 57 9.91 7.33 -1.34
N GLN A 58 9.02 7.03 -0.40
CA GLN A 58 7.67 7.57 -0.34
C GLN A 58 7.65 9.02 0.17
N VAL A 59 7.01 9.91 -0.58
CA VAL A 59 6.96 11.35 -0.27
C VAL A 59 5.54 11.90 -0.12
N HIS A 60 4.54 11.01 -0.03
CA HIS A 60 3.11 11.32 0.03
C HIS A 60 2.59 12.09 -1.20
N GLY A 61 3.27 11.94 -2.35
CA GLY A 61 2.89 12.54 -3.62
C GLY A 61 1.95 11.66 -4.44
N LYS A 62 1.98 11.85 -5.76
CA LYS A 62 1.18 11.11 -6.74
C LYS A 62 2.01 10.48 -7.89
N ALA A 63 3.33 10.44 -7.73
CA ALA A 63 4.23 9.92 -8.75
C ALA A 63 4.14 8.38 -8.80
N VAL A 64 4.07 7.86 -10.02
CA VAL A 64 4.01 6.42 -10.34
C VAL A 64 5.26 6.08 -11.14
N GLU A 65 6.04 5.09 -10.69
CA GLU A 65 7.28 4.68 -11.35
C GLU A 65 7.21 3.24 -11.84
N PHE A 66 7.81 2.98 -12.99
CA PHE A 66 7.87 1.64 -13.56
C PHE A 66 9.17 0.92 -13.20
N ILE A 67 9.04 -0.28 -12.67
CA ILE A 67 10.16 -1.10 -12.20
C ILE A 67 10.39 -2.24 -13.19
N SER A 68 11.41 -2.09 -14.04
CA SER A 68 11.85 -3.13 -14.96
C SER A 68 12.82 -4.13 -14.33
N ALA A 69 13.56 -3.70 -13.31
CA ALA A 69 14.53 -4.51 -12.57
C ALA A 69 14.70 -3.97 -11.15
N HIS A 70 15.15 -4.83 -10.22
CA HIS A 70 15.49 -4.42 -8.87
C HIS A 70 16.68 -3.44 -8.85
N GLY A 71 16.60 -2.40 -8.03
CA GLY A 71 17.66 -1.42 -7.85
C GLY A 71 17.34 -0.41 -6.74
N ASP A 72 17.95 0.78 -6.84
CA ASP A 72 17.70 1.87 -5.89
C ASP A 72 16.22 2.24 -5.87
N GLY A 73 15.71 2.58 -4.68
CA GLY A 73 14.31 2.93 -4.51
C GLY A 73 13.99 4.29 -5.15
N PRO A 74 13.12 4.35 -6.18
CA PRO A 74 12.78 5.62 -6.79
C PRO A 74 11.98 6.50 -5.82
N THR A 75 12.00 7.82 -6.04
CA THR A 75 11.13 8.75 -5.29
C THR A 75 9.75 8.75 -5.91
N ALA A 76 8.85 7.98 -5.32
CA ALA A 76 7.49 7.75 -5.81
C ALA A 76 6.59 7.28 -4.66
N ASP A 77 5.29 7.31 -4.89
CA ASP A 77 4.29 6.78 -3.97
C ASP A 77 3.48 5.64 -4.62
N ALA A 78 3.79 5.29 -5.86
CA ALA A 78 3.33 4.07 -6.48
C ALA A 78 4.43 3.47 -7.36
N MET A 79 4.45 2.15 -7.45
CA MET A 79 5.30 1.41 -8.37
C MET A 79 4.46 0.44 -9.17
N VAL A 80 4.78 0.30 -10.45
CA VAL A 80 4.18 -0.68 -11.37
C VAL A 80 5.29 -1.55 -11.96
N SER A 81 5.06 -2.85 -12.14
CA SER A 81 6.03 -3.76 -12.74
C SER A 81 5.38 -4.82 -13.62
N ARG A 82 6.22 -5.51 -14.39
CA ARG A 82 5.89 -6.74 -15.12
C ARG A 82 6.56 -7.91 -14.40
N GLY A 83 5.94 -8.36 -13.31
CA GLY A 83 6.40 -9.51 -12.51
C GLY A 83 7.52 -9.25 -11.50
N GLN A 84 8.09 -8.04 -11.41
CA GLN A 84 9.06 -7.72 -10.35
C GLN A 84 8.34 -7.64 -8.99
N PRO A 85 8.88 -8.25 -7.91
CA PRO A 85 8.32 -8.13 -6.57
C PRO A 85 8.32 -6.68 -6.08
N LEU A 86 7.19 -6.19 -5.57
CA LEU A 86 7.04 -4.80 -5.12
C LEU A 86 6.60 -4.74 -3.64
N ALA A 87 7.07 -3.71 -2.95
CA ALA A 87 6.70 -3.40 -1.57
C ALA A 87 6.34 -1.92 -1.39
N VAL A 88 5.25 -1.67 -0.66
CA VAL A 88 4.88 -0.36 -0.13
C VAL A 88 4.90 -0.40 1.40
N MET A 89 5.48 0.59 2.06
CA MET A 89 5.60 0.63 3.51
C MET A 89 4.61 1.61 4.13
N VAL A 90 3.98 1.25 5.25
CA VAL A 90 3.03 2.14 5.94
C VAL A 90 3.09 1.99 7.45
N ALA A 91 2.63 3.05 8.11
CA ALA A 91 2.03 3.02 9.44
C ALA A 91 0.90 4.05 9.38
N ASP A 92 -0.35 3.58 9.35
CA ASP A 92 -1.60 4.32 9.15
C ASP A 92 -2.01 4.71 7.71
N CYS A 93 -1.09 5.11 6.83
CA CYS A 93 -1.45 5.37 5.43
C CYS A 93 -1.99 4.10 4.75
N VAL A 94 -2.76 4.24 3.66
CA VAL A 94 -3.42 3.10 2.99
C VAL A 94 -2.45 2.41 2.03
N PRO A 95 -1.98 1.17 2.31
CA PRO A 95 -1.24 0.40 1.32
C PRO A 95 -2.23 -0.28 0.37
N ILE A 96 -2.10 -0.06 -0.93
CA ILE A 96 -2.92 -0.72 -1.94
C ILE A 96 -2.03 -1.63 -2.75
N VAL A 97 -2.46 -2.87 -2.94
CA VAL A 97 -1.83 -3.81 -3.87
C VAL A 97 -2.79 -4.03 -5.04
N LEU A 98 -2.28 -3.96 -6.26
CA LEU A 98 -3.06 -4.12 -7.48
C LEU A 98 -2.47 -5.22 -8.35
N LEU A 99 -3.35 -6.01 -8.94
CA LEU A 99 -3.01 -7.04 -9.92
C LEU A 99 -3.82 -6.80 -11.20
N GLY A 100 -3.12 -6.56 -12.30
CA GLY A 100 -3.65 -6.43 -13.64
C GLY A 100 -3.46 -7.71 -14.44
N GLU A 101 -4.55 -8.36 -14.86
CA GLU A 101 -4.49 -9.50 -15.76
C GLU A 101 -4.34 -9.02 -17.21
N VAL A 102 -3.51 -9.73 -17.98
CA VAL A 102 -3.22 -9.42 -19.38
C VAL A 102 -3.76 -10.53 -20.27
N ARG A 103 -4.26 -10.18 -21.46
CA ARG A 103 -5.01 -11.12 -22.31
C ARG A 103 -4.14 -12.13 -23.09
N ASN A 104 -2.84 -11.85 -23.27
CA ASN A 104 -2.00 -12.52 -24.26
C ASN A 104 -0.77 -13.24 -23.66
N GLU A 105 -0.97 -14.10 -22.66
CA GLU A 105 0.10 -14.93 -22.02
C GLU A 105 1.35 -14.15 -21.55
N ALA A 106 1.26 -12.83 -21.44
CA ALA A 106 2.34 -11.98 -20.95
C ALA A 106 2.38 -11.95 -19.43
N ASP A 107 3.49 -11.44 -18.87
CA ASP A 107 3.61 -11.26 -17.42
C ASP A 107 2.50 -10.36 -16.87
N PRO A 108 1.96 -10.67 -15.67
CA PRO A 108 0.96 -9.84 -15.02
C PRO A 108 1.51 -8.44 -14.74
N VAL A 109 0.62 -7.45 -14.75
CA VAL A 109 0.96 -6.10 -14.31
C VAL A 109 0.74 -6.03 -12.80
N LEU A 110 1.81 -5.86 -12.03
CA LEU A 110 1.74 -5.73 -10.58
C LEU A 110 1.86 -4.26 -10.19
N ALA A 111 1.17 -3.81 -9.15
CA ALA A 111 1.44 -2.50 -8.57
C ALA A 111 1.26 -2.47 -7.06
N VAL A 112 1.97 -1.53 -6.43
CA VAL A 112 1.79 -1.15 -5.03
C VAL A 112 1.65 0.36 -4.93
N VAL A 113 0.79 0.83 -4.03
CA VAL A 113 0.48 2.27 -3.87
C VAL A 113 0.49 2.63 -2.39
N HIS A 114 1.17 3.72 -2.09
CA HIS A 114 1.14 4.44 -0.82
C HIS A 114 0.12 5.57 -0.90
N ALA A 115 -1.09 5.32 -0.41
CA ALA A 115 -2.16 6.30 -0.39
C ALA A 115 -2.29 6.94 1.01
N GLY A 116 -1.38 7.88 1.30
CA GLY A 116 -1.55 8.82 2.40
C GLY A 116 -2.53 9.94 2.04
N ARG A 117 -2.93 10.78 3.02
CA ARG A 117 -3.91 11.86 2.81
C ARG A 117 -3.61 12.75 1.58
N PRO A 118 -2.39 13.28 1.36
CA PRO A 118 -2.13 14.11 0.19
C PRO A 118 -2.20 13.32 -1.12
N GLY A 119 -1.75 12.06 -1.13
CA GLY A 119 -1.85 11.17 -2.30
C GLY A 119 -3.29 10.83 -2.67
N VAL A 120 -4.15 10.57 -1.68
CA VAL A 120 -5.60 10.35 -1.89
C VAL A 120 -6.26 11.59 -2.48
N ALA A 121 -6.01 12.76 -1.90
CA ALA A 121 -6.53 14.04 -2.41
C ALA A 121 -6.03 14.37 -3.82
N ALA A 122 -4.81 13.92 -4.17
CA ALA A 122 -4.19 14.09 -5.48
C ALA A 122 -4.52 12.97 -6.49
N ASP A 123 -5.37 12.01 -6.10
CA ASP A 123 -5.84 10.87 -6.89
C ASP A 123 -4.74 9.95 -7.45
N ILE A 124 -3.80 9.55 -6.58
CA ILE A 124 -2.76 8.56 -6.92
C ILE A 124 -3.32 7.20 -7.38
N VAL A 125 -4.52 6.84 -6.90
CA VAL A 125 -5.20 5.60 -7.27
C VAL A 125 -5.50 5.59 -8.76
N SER A 126 -6.15 6.64 -9.29
CA SER A 126 -6.39 6.77 -10.73
C SER A 126 -5.11 6.81 -11.52
N ALA A 127 -4.10 7.57 -11.07
CA ALA A 127 -2.80 7.65 -11.75
C ALA A 127 -2.15 6.26 -11.93
N THR A 128 -2.20 5.43 -10.88
CA THR A 128 -1.62 4.08 -10.93
C THR A 128 -2.44 3.16 -11.84
N VAL A 129 -3.77 3.18 -11.75
CA VAL A 129 -4.64 2.35 -12.58
C VAL A 129 -4.53 2.68 -14.06
N VAL A 130 -4.36 3.96 -14.41
CA VAL A 130 -4.10 4.39 -15.79
C VAL A 130 -2.77 3.83 -16.28
N ASP A 131 -1.67 3.98 -15.53
CA ASP A 131 -0.36 3.43 -15.93
C ASP A 131 -0.42 1.90 -16.09
N MET A 132 -1.13 1.18 -15.20
CA MET A 132 -1.33 -0.26 -15.34
C MET A 132 -2.07 -0.63 -16.65
N ARG A 133 -3.11 0.13 -17.01
CA ARG A 133 -3.89 -0.09 -18.25
C ARG A 133 -3.06 0.20 -19.50
N ASP A 134 -2.26 1.27 -19.48
CA ASP A 134 -1.35 1.61 -20.56
C ASP A 134 -0.30 0.49 -20.77
N ARG A 135 0.00 -0.28 -19.73
CA ARG A 135 0.86 -1.48 -19.78
C ARG A 135 0.12 -2.78 -20.13
N GLY A 136 -1.17 -2.68 -20.45
CA GLY A 136 -1.98 -3.79 -20.94
C GLY A 136 -2.78 -4.54 -19.89
N ALA A 137 -2.91 -4.03 -18.67
CA ALA A 137 -3.84 -4.59 -17.67
C ALA A 137 -5.29 -4.43 -18.17
N ALA A 138 -5.94 -5.55 -18.49
CA ALA A 138 -7.31 -5.57 -19.01
C ALA A 138 -8.35 -5.55 -17.88
N THR A 139 -8.12 -6.34 -16.84
CA THR A 139 -8.90 -6.40 -15.61
C THR A 139 -7.96 -6.15 -14.44
N ILE A 140 -8.40 -5.37 -13.45
CA ILE A 140 -7.58 -5.04 -12.27
C ILE A 140 -8.37 -5.42 -11.02
N SER A 141 -7.71 -6.16 -10.12
CA SER A 141 -8.17 -6.44 -8.76
C SER A 141 -7.30 -5.70 -7.75
N ALA A 142 -7.89 -5.29 -6.62
CA ALA A 142 -7.25 -4.53 -5.58
C ALA A 142 -7.37 -5.20 -4.21
N TRP A 143 -6.30 -5.13 -3.43
CA TRP A 143 -6.27 -5.45 -2.00
C TRP A 143 -5.88 -4.18 -1.25
N VAL A 144 -6.80 -3.67 -0.44
CA VAL A 144 -6.60 -2.48 0.39
C VAL A 144 -6.16 -2.97 1.77
N GLY A 145 -4.91 -2.73 2.14
CA GLY A 145 -4.35 -3.28 3.37
C GLY A 145 -4.73 -2.51 4.64
N PRO A 146 -4.23 -2.98 5.79
CA PRO A 146 -4.49 -2.32 7.06
C PRO A 146 -4.01 -0.87 7.05
N SER A 147 -4.83 0.01 7.61
CA SER A 147 -4.59 1.47 7.64
C SER A 147 -5.48 2.11 8.70
N ILE A 148 -5.27 3.38 9.04
CA ILE A 148 -6.10 4.02 10.05
C ILE A 148 -7.53 4.22 9.53
N CYS A 149 -8.54 3.82 10.30
CA CYS A 149 -9.95 3.93 9.90
C CYS A 149 -10.50 5.35 10.11
N GLY A 150 -11.65 5.64 9.49
CA GLY A 150 -12.35 6.92 9.61
C GLY A 150 -12.75 7.27 11.04
N GLU A 151 -13.08 6.27 11.86
CA GLU A 151 -13.45 6.47 13.26
C GLU A 151 -12.24 6.77 14.17
N CYS A 152 -11.01 6.69 13.65
CA CYS A 152 -9.77 6.89 14.40
C CYS A 152 -8.90 8.05 13.87
N TYR A 153 -8.99 8.40 12.59
CA TYR A 153 -8.08 9.38 11.98
C TYR A 153 -8.51 10.82 12.20
N GLU A 154 -8.37 11.29 13.44
CA GLU A 154 -8.63 12.69 13.81
C GLU A 154 -7.74 13.66 13.01
N VAL A 155 -8.35 14.74 12.54
CA VAL A 155 -7.71 15.86 11.85
C VAL A 155 -8.42 17.18 12.21
N PRO A 156 -7.81 18.35 11.97
CA PRO A 156 -8.52 19.64 12.06
C PRO A 156 -9.72 19.71 11.10
N GLU A 157 -10.76 20.48 11.47
CA GLU A 157 -12.00 20.63 10.69
C GLU A 157 -11.75 21.16 9.27
N GLU A 158 -10.87 22.16 9.15
CA GLU A 158 -10.52 22.76 7.88
C GLU A 158 -9.88 21.73 6.95
N LEU A 159 -9.03 20.87 7.51
CA LEU A 159 -8.37 19.82 6.75
C LEU A 159 -9.35 18.70 6.34
N ARG A 160 -10.30 18.34 7.22
CA ARG A 160 -11.39 17.42 6.85
C ARG A 160 -12.17 17.97 5.67
N SER A 161 -12.58 19.24 5.77
CA SER A 161 -13.37 19.92 4.74
C SER A 161 -12.63 20.01 3.40
N GLU A 162 -11.33 20.35 3.42
CA GLU A 162 -10.49 20.43 2.22
C GLU A 162 -10.40 19.08 1.50
N VAL A 163 -10.08 18.00 2.23
CA VAL A 163 -9.91 16.68 1.62
C VAL A 163 -11.25 16.10 1.15
N ALA A 164 -12.32 16.29 1.93
CA ALA A 164 -13.65 15.82 1.54
C ALA A 164 -14.25 16.59 0.36
N ALA A 165 -13.83 17.85 0.13
CA ALA A 165 -14.20 18.57 -1.09
C ALA A 165 -13.61 17.93 -2.36
N ALA A 166 -12.42 17.33 -2.25
CA ALA A 166 -11.78 16.59 -3.34
C ALA A 166 -12.28 15.13 -3.44
N VAL A 167 -12.45 14.46 -2.31
CA VAL A 167 -12.88 13.05 -2.22
C VAL A 167 -13.97 12.91 -1.14
N PRO A 168 -15.26 13.08 -1.50
CA PRO A 168 -16.36 13.15 -0.53
C PRO A 168 -16.45 11.98 0.44
N GLU A 169 -16.14 10.77 -0.01
CA GLU A 169 -16.18 9.55 0.79
C GLU A 169 -15.14 9.53 1.92
N THR A 170 -14.19 10.47 1.94
CA THR A 170 -13.27 10.62 3.07
C THR A 170 -13.87 11.34 4.26
N TRP A 171 -15.04 11.99 4.14
CA TRP A 171 -15.66 12.66 5.28
C TRP A 171 -16.00 11.68 6.40
N SER A 172 -15.45 11.91 7.60
CA SER A 172 -15.75 11.08 8.76
C SER A 172 -15.77 11.87 10.07
N THR A 173 -16.16 11.19 11.14
CA THR A 173 -16.12 11.67 12.52
C THR A 173 -15.54 10.55 13.36
N THR A 174 -14.62 10.88 14.28
CA THR A 174 -14.04 9.86 15.16
C THR A 174 -15.10 9.24 16.07
N SER A 175 -14.79 8.07 16.64
CA SER A 175 -15.64 7.44 17.65
C SER A 175 -15.79 8.27 18.94
N TRP A 176 -14.97 9.31 19.12
CA TRP A 176 -15.05 10.29 20.20
C TRP A 176 -15.56 11.68 19.75
N GLY A 177 -16.12 11.79 18.54
CA GLY A 177 -16.91 12.94 18.12
C GLY A 177 -16.14 14.12 17.52
N THR A 178 -14.88 13.93 17.13
CA THR A 178 -14.04 14.97 16.50
C THR A 178 -13.97 14.82 14.98
N PRO A 179 -13.56 15.87 14.23
CA PRO A 179 -13.43 15.79 12.78
C PRO A 179 -12.39 14.73 12.37
N ALA A 180 -12.73 13.90 11.39
CA ALA A 180 -11.88 12.79 10.94
C ALA A 180 -11.91 12.58 9.43
N LEU A 181 -10.97 11.78 8.93
CA LEU A 181 -10.91 11.35 7.54
C LEU A 181 -10.92 9.82 7.41
N ASP A 182 -11.80 9.27 6.57
CA ASP A 182 -11.78 7.86 6.16
C ASP A 182 -11.01 7.71 4.83
N LEU A 183 -9.68 7.68 4.91
CA LEU A 183 -8.85 7.46 3.72
C LEU A 183 -9.14 6.11 3.03
N PRO A 184 -9.33 4.98 3.75
CA PRO A 184 -9.75 3.73 3.12
C PRO A 184 -11.05 3.85 2.33
N ALA A 185 -12.05 4.58 2.83
CA ALA A 185 -13.30 4.83 2.09
C ALA A 185 -13.06 5.64 0.82
N GLY A 186 -12.25 6.70 0.88
CA GLY A 186 -11.86 7.47 -0.31
C GLY A 186 -11.15 6.61 -1.37
N VAL A 187 -10.20 5.78 -0.94
CA VAL A 187 -9.50 4.83 -1.83
C VAL A 187 -10.47 3.84 -2.48
N ARG A 188 -11.38 3.23 -1.69
CA ARG A 188 -12.38 2.29 -2.24
C ARG A 188 -13.33 2.98 -3.23
N ALA A 189 -13.69 4.23 -2.98
CA ALA A 189 -14.52 5.02 -3.89
C ALA A 189 -13.80 5.29 -5.23
N GLN A 190 -12.53 5.71 -5.18
CA GLN A 190 -11.69 5.90 -6.38
C GLN A 190 -11.55 4.59 -7.18
N LEU A 191 -11.22 3.47 -6.52
CA LEU A 191 -11.13 2.16 -7.16
C LEU A 191 -12.46 1.75 -7.82
N LYS A 192 -13.57 1.93 -7.12
CA LYS A 192 -14.92 1.64 -7.65
C LYS A 192 -15.25 2.50 -8.87
N ALA A 193 -14.95 3.79 -8.85
CA ALA A 193 -15.17 4.70 -9.98
C ALA A 193 -14.36 4.27 -11.23
N LEU A 194 -13.20 3.65 -11.01
CA LEU A 194 -12.37 3.08 -12.07
C LEU A 194 -12.81 1.67 -12.50
N GLY A 195 -13.83 1.07 -11.89
CA GLY A 195 -14.27 -0.30 -12.18
C GLY A 195 -13.29 -1.37 -11.68
N VAL A 196 -12.48 -1.05 -10.67
CA VAL A 196 -11.55 -1.99 -10.03
C VAL A 196 -12.25 -2.71 -8.86
N THR A 197 -12.20 -4.03 -8.86
CA THR A 197 -12.79 -4.85 -7.78
C THR A 197 -11.87 -4.86 -6.56
N VAL A 198 -12.43 -4.56 -5.38
CA VAL A 198 -11.71 -4.68 -4.10
C VAL A 198 -11.97 -6.06 -3.51
N GLU A 199 -10.92 -6.89 -3.47
CA GLU A 199 -10.94 -8.29 -3.02
C GLU A 199 -10.75 -8.42 -1.50
N TYR A 200 -10.13 -7.40 -0.87
CA TYR A 200 -9.80 -7.38 0.55
C TYR A 200 -9.72 -5.93 1.05
N SER A 201 -10.16 -5.71 2.28
CA SER A 201 -9.95 -4.48 3.04
C SER A 201 -9.44 -4.84 4.43
N GLY A 202 -8.29 -4.29 4.81
CA GLY A 202 -7.64 -4.54 6.10
C GLY A 202 -8.27 -3.80 7.28
N GLU A 203 -7.79 -4.13 8.47
CA GLU A 203 -8.24 -3.57 9.75
C GLU A 203 -7.61 -2.20 10.06
N CYS A 204 -8.12 -1.56 11.13
CA CYS A 204 -7.58 -0.32 11.65
C CYS A 204 -6.21 -0.52 12.31
N THR A 205 -5.17 0.17 11.83
CA THR A 205 -3.83 0.11 12.44
C THR A 205 -3.78 0.63 13.87
N LEU A 206 -4.65 1.59 14.22
CA LEU A 206 -4.70 2.15 15.58
C LEU A 206 -5.27 1.15 16.58
N GLU A 207 -6.29 0.40 16.18
CA GLU A 207 -7.03 -0.57 17.02
C GLU A 207 -6.35 -1.93 17.09
N THR A 208 -5.57 -2.29 16.07
CA THR A 208 -4.90 -3.60 15.98
C THR A 208 -3.46 -3.52 16.50
N ALA A 209 -3.21 -4.15 17.66
CA ALA A 209 -1.91 -4.07 18.35
C ALA A 209 -0.72 -4.61 17.52
N LYS A 210 -0.95 -5.63 16.67
CA LYS A 210 0.06 -6.27 15.83
C LYS A 210 0.47 -5.48 14.58
N LEU A 211 -0.05 -4.28 14.40
CA LEU A 211 0.25 -3.43 13.26
C LEU A 211 0.87 -2.13 13.75
N TYR A 212 1.93 -1.66 13.09
CA TYR A 212 2.50 -0.34 13.45
C TYR A 212 1.50 0.78 13.15
N SER A 213 1.42 1.76 14.06
CA SER A 213 0.59 2.95 13.91
C SER A 213 1.35 4.18 14.37
N TYR A 214 1.55 5.13 13.45
CA TYR A 214 2.21 6.40 13.74
C TYR A 214 1.35 7.28 14.66
N ARG A 215 0.03 7.19 14.52
CA ARG A 215 -0.95 7.85 15.37
C ARG A 215 -0.89 7.32 16.80
N ARG A 216 -0.64 6.03 16.99
CA ARG A 216 -0.42 5.45 18.32
C ARG A 216 0.92 5.85 18.91
N SER A 217 1.99 5.78 18.11
CA SER A 217 3.34 6.19 18.52
C SER A 217 4.10 6.77 17.33
N GLN A 218 4.51 8.03 17.45
CA GLN A 218 5.28 8.70 16.38
C GLN A 218 6.63 8.02 16.11
N GLN A 219 7.21 7.37 17.13
CA GLN A 219 8.39 6.53 17.00
C GLN A 219 7.92 5.07 16.88
N THR A 220 7.80 4.59 15.65
CA THR A 220 7.33 3.24 15.35
C THR A 220 7.87 2.76 14.00
N GLY A 221 7.85 1.44 13.79
CA GLY A 221 8.28 0.81 12.55
C GLY A 221 7.30 1.02 11.40
N ARG A 222 7.58 0.38 10.26
CA ARG A 222 6.65 0.29 9.12
C ARG A 222 6.46 -1.17 8.73
N PHE A 223 5.21 -1.56 8.55
CA PHE A 223 4.85 -2.81 7.91
C PHE A 223 4.68 -2.57 6.40
N ALA A 224 4.54 -3.62 5.60
CA ALA A 224 4.49 -3.51 4.15
C ALA A 224 3.28 -4.20 3.53
N GLY A 225 2.74 -3.61 2.46
CA GLY A 225 1.94 -4.30 1.45
C GLY A 225 2.86 -4.83 0.35
N LEU A 226 2.65 -6.09 -0.06
CA LEU A 226 3.58 -6.86 -0.87
C LEU A 226 2.84 -7.56 -2.01
N VAL A 227 3.46 -7.59 -3.19
CA VAL A 227 3.02 -8.40 -4.32
C VAL A 227 4.21 -8.99 -5.04
N TRP A 228 4.11 -10.27 -5.43
CA TRP A 228 5.16 -10.94 -6.16
C TRP A 228 4.62 -12.14 -6.95
N THR A 229 5.34 -12.49 -8.01
CA THR A 229 5.16 -13.78 -8.68
C THR A 229 6.05 -14.84 -8.04
N HIS A 230 5.71 -16.13 -8.15
CA HIS A 230 6.54 -17.27 -7.76
C HIS A 230 6.25 -18.46 -8.68
N GLU A 231 7.16 -19.43 -8.66
CA GLU A 231 6.95 -20.73 -9.33
C GLU A 231 5.88 -21.58 -8.61
#